data_AF-A0AA44WFF1-F1
#
_entry.id   AF-A0AA44WFF1-F1
#
_cell.length_a   1.000
_cell.length_b   1.000
_cell.length_c   1.000
_cell.angle_alpha   90.00
_cell.angle_beta   90.00
_cell.angle_gamma   90.00
#
_symmetry.space_group_name_H-M   'P 1'
#
loop_
_entity.id
_entity.type
_entity.pdbx_description
1 polymer ?
#
loop_
_entity_poly.entity_id
_entity_poly.type
_entity_poly.pdbx_seq_one_letter_code
_entity_poly.pdbx_strand_id
1 'polypeptide(L)'
;MPDWLAALLRTKGEIKTEGVVPVLKQLLEQNNTTKYAYLCHESVQHISKLKLEGGFCGYRNIQMLISYIIATGFEGQEHFQGRLPTIFEIQDFIENAWDRGINVQGRVETGGIRGTRKYIGTAEAQAFCTAQAFSDKKAGESEARLLEAIETYFQTVLWRPIVGGINTSVDFENTNFSGSTKPIAQIVSPQESESAL
;
A
#
# COMPACT_ATOMS: atom_id res chain seq x y z
N MET A 1 -13.12 -17.48 -17.47
CA MET A 1 -12.07 -16.73 -18.21
C MET A 1 -11.64 -17.59 -19.41
N PRO A 2 -11.23 -17.04 -20.56
CA PRO A 2 -10.67 -17.86 -21.64
C PRO A 2 -9.41 -18.62 -21.18
N ASP A 3 -9.26 -19.88 -21.61
CA ASP A 3 -8.18 -20.75 -21.14
C ASP A 3 -6.79 -20.19 -21.43
N TRP A 4 -6.61 -19.54 -22.59
CA TRP A 4 -5.33 -18.91 -22.95
C TRP A 4 -4.93 -17.82 -21.95
N LEU A 5 -5.90 -17.07 -21.40
CA LEU A 5 -5.63 -16.01 -20.43
C LEU A 5 -5.36 -16.61 -19.05
N ALA A 6 -6.09 -17.66 -18.68
CA ALA A 6 -5.81 -18.38 -17.44
C ALA A 6 -4.41 -19.00 -17.47
N ALA A 7 -4.03 -19.61 -18.59
CA ALA A 7 -2.69 -20.14 -18.81
C ALA A 7 -1.63 -19.02 -18.79
N LEU A 8 -1.88 -17.87 -19.42
CA LEU A 8 -0.99 -16.71 -19.38
C LEU A 8 -0.73 -16.27 -17.94
N LEU A 9 -1.78 -16.08 -17.14
CA LEU A 9 -1.67 -15.65 -15.74
C LEU A 9 -0.94 -16.67 -14.87
N ARG A 10 -1.15 -17.97 -15.08
CA ARG A 10 -0.46 -19.04 -14.34
C ARG A 10 1.01 -19.16 -14.72
N THR A 11 1.35 -18.99 -15.98
CA THR A 11 2.70 -19.25 -16.50
C THR A 11 3.62 -18.03 -16.42
N LYS A 12 3.08 -16.82 -16.62
CA LYS A 12 3.86 -15.58 -16.59
C LYS A 12 3.82 -14.87 -15.25
N GLY A 13 2.82 -15.14 -14.40
CA GLY A 13 2.72 -14.55 -13.07
C GLY A 13 2.63 -13.02 -13.09
N GLU A 14 3.68 -12.38 -12.57
CA GLU A 14 3.81 -10.94 -12.44
C GLU A 14 5.15 -10.43 -13.00
N ILE A 15 5.13 -9.18 -13.48
CA ILE A 15 6.35 -8.45 -13.82
C ILE A 15 6.57 -7.42 -12.70
N LYS A 16 7.58 -7.66 -11.88
CA LYS A 16 7.94 -6.82 -10.74
C LYS A 16 9.18 -5.97 -11.00
N THR A 17 9.17 -4.75 -10.48
CA THR A 17 10.30 -3.80 -10.53
C THR A 17 10.56 -3.27 -9.14
N GLU A 18 11.77 -3.50 -8.64
CA GLU A 18 12.23 -3.06 -7.33
C GLU A 18 12.98 -1.73 -7.44
N GLY A 19 13.15 -1.01 -6.32
CA GLY A 19 13.97 0.21 -6.29
C GLY A 19 13.31 1.46 -6.87
N VAL A 20 12.03 1.41 -7.26
CA VAL A 20 11.30 2.58 -7.78
C VAL A 20 11.28 3.72 -6.75
N VAL A 21 10.94 3.42 -5.50
CA VAL A 21 10.86 4.42 -4.42
C VAL A 21 12.24 5.04 -4.11
N PRO A 22 13.33 4.28 -3.94
CA PRO A 22 14.68 4.84 -3.83
C PRO A 22 15.07 5.78 -4.98
N VAL A 23 14.76 5.42 -6.23
CA VAL A 23 15.05 6.29 -7.38
C VAL A 23 14.22 7.57 -7.33
N LEU A 24 12.92 7.49 -6.99
CA LEU A 24 12.07 8.65 -6.81
C LEU A 24 12.61 9.58 -5.70
N LYS A 25 13.06 9.02 -4.59
CA LYS A 25 13.72 9.77 -3.50
C LYS A 25 14.91 10.58 -4.02
N GLN A 26 15.83 9.94 -4.75
CA GLN A 26 17.01 10.62 -5.30
C GLN A 26 16.63 11.76 -6.26
N LEU A 27 15.62 11.55 -7.10
CA LEU A 27 15.13 12.58 -8.03
C LEU A 27 14.47 13.76 -7.31
N LEU A 28 13.73 13.49 -6.23
CA LEU A 28 13.08 14.52 -5.43
C LEU A 28 14.08 15.35 -4.62
N GLU A 29 15.14 14.73 -4.11
CA GLU A 29 16.25 15.43 -3.42
C GLU A 29 16.99 16.42 -4.34
N GLN A 30 16.98 16.17 -5.66
CA GLN A 30 17.58 17.05 -6.65
C GLN A 30 16.61 18.12 -7.19
N ASN A 31 15.34 18.08 -6.79
CA ASN A 31 14.30 18.95 -7.30
C ASN A 31 14.15 20.22 -6.45
N ASN A 32 14.49 21.37 -7.01
CA ASN A 32 14.42 22.68 -6.34
C ASN A 32 12.99 23.28 -6.26
N THR A 33 12.00 22.68 -6.93
CA THR A 33 10.60 23.14 -6.91
C THR A 33 9.73 22.39 -5.90
N THR A 34 10.21 21.24 -5.40
CA THR A 34 9.47 20.42 -4.43
C THR A 34 9.81 20.86 -3.01
N LYS A 35 8.83 21.40 -2.26
CA LYS A 35 9.04 21.85 -0.88
C LYS A 35 9.26 20.67 0.10
N TYR A 36 8.44 19.64 -0.02
CA TYR A 36 8.55 18.38 0.72
C TYR A 36 7.81 17.29 -0.07
N ALA A 37 8.16 16.03 0.19
CA ALA A 37 7.47 14.88 -0.38
C ALA A 37 7.41 13.75 0.65
N TYR A 38 6.28 13.05 0.68
CA TYR A 38 6.12 11.82 1.43
C TYR A 38 6.21 10.64 0.47
N LEU A 39 7.02 9.64 0.82
CA LEU A 39 7.16 8.41 0.06
C LEU A 39 6.71 7.23 0.92
N CYS A 40 6.12 6.22 0.28
CA CYS A 40 5.87 4.93 0.91
C CYS A 40 7.20 4.18 1.17
N HIS A 41 7.12 2.94 1.71
CA HIS A 41 8.34 2.18 1.97
C HIS A 41 9.20 2.00 0.72
N GLU A 42 10.51 2.06 0.91
CA GLU A 42 11.46 1.72 -0.16
C GLU A 42 11.34 0.29 -0.66
N SER A 43 10.81 -0.63 0.16
CA SER A 43 10.63 -2.03 -0.21
C SER A 43 9.40 -2.30 -1.08
N VAL A 44 8.54 -1.29 -1.32
CA VAL A 44 7.36 -1.47 -2.18
C VAL A 44 7.83 -1.77 -3.60
N GLN A 45 7.38 -2.90 -4.13
CA GLN A 45 7.67 -3.33 -5.48
C GLN A 45 6.59 -2.81 -6.43
N HIS A 46 7.00 -2.26 -7.57
CA HIS A 46 6.06 -1.92 -8.63
C HIS A 46 5.68 -3.17 -9.41
N ILE A 47 4.38 -3.45 -9.52
CA ILE A 47 3.87 -4.63 -10.24
C ILE A 47 3.10 -4.17 -11.48
N SER A 48 3.64 -4.50 -12.65
CA SER A 48 3.06 -4.11 -13.93
C SER A 48 2.11 -5.18 -14.50
N LYS A 49 1.25 -4.74 -15.41
CA LYS A 49 0.35 -5.61 -16.17
C LYS A 49 1.12 -6.42 -17.22
N LEU A 50 0.73 -7.68 -17.40
CA LEU A 50 1.17 -8.46 -18.56
C LEU A 50 0.51 -7.94 -19.84
N LYS A 51 1.21 -8.08 -20.96
CA LYS A 51 0.64 -7.78 -22.28
C LYS A 51 -0.60 -8.66 -22.52
N LEU A 52 -1.70 -8.05 -22.97
CA LEU A 52 -2.99 -8.71 -23.26
C LEU A 52 -3.78 -9.23 -22.04
N GLU A 53 -3.35 -9.00 -20.79
CA GLU A 53 -4.08 -9.56 -19.63
C GLU A 53 -5.47 -8.91 -19.41
N GLY A 54 -5.60 -7.62 -19.74
CA GLY A 54 -6.85 -6.87 -19.58
C GLY A 54 -7.01 -6.25 -18.17
N GLY A 55 -8.19 -6.44 -17.58
CA GLY A 55 -8.73 -5.67 -16.45
C GLY A 55 -8.21 -6.03 -15.04
N PHE A 56 -6.96 -6.50 -14.91
CA PHE A 56 -6.42 -6.99 -13.63
C PHE A 56 -5.70 -5.92 -12.80
N CYS A 57 -5.87 -4.63 -13.09
CA CYS A 57 -5.16 -3.55 -12.39
C CYS A 57 -5.38 -3.55 -10.87
N GLY A 58 -6.61 -3.76 -10.39
CA GLY A 58 -6.90 -3.82 -8.95
C GLY A 58 -6.12 -4.95 -8.25
N TYR A 59 -5.96 -6.09 -8.90
CA TYR A 59 -5.18 -7.21 -8.39
C TYR A 59 -3.69 -6.88 -8.36
N ARG A 60 -3.16 -6.19 -9.39
CA ARG A 60 -1.76 -5.73 -9.41
C ARG A 60 -1.50 -4.71 -8.29
N ASN A 61 -2.46 -3.84 -7.99
CA ASN A 61 -2.37 -2.91 -6.86
C ASN A 61 -2.33 -3.64 -5.50
N ILE A 62 -3.15 -4.69 -5.33
CA ILE A 62 -3.09 -5.55 -4.13
C ILE A 62 -1.72 -6.23 -4.02
N GLN A 63 -1.13 -6.71 -5.13
CA GLN A 63 0.23 -7.26 -5.12
C GLN A 63 1.27 -6.22 -4.68
N MET A 64 1.15 -4.94 -5.11
CA MET A 64 2.03 -3.87 -4.64
C MET A 64 1.91 -3.64 -3.12
N LEU A 65 0.70 -3.63 -2.56
CA LEU A 65 0.48 -3.54 -1.11
C LEU A 65 1.11 -4.73 -0.37
N ILE A 66 0.88 -5.94 -0.86
CA ILE A 66 1.39 -7.17 -0.24
C ILE A 66 2.93 -7.22 -0.30
N SER A 67 3.56 -6.64 -1.33
CA SER A 67 5.01 -6.55 -1.40
C SER A 67 5.62 -5.82 -0.20
N TYR A 68 4.94 -4.77 0.29
CA TYR A 68 5.32 -4.10 1.53
C TYR A 68 5.11 -5.01 2.75
N ILE A 69 3.93 -5.64 2.87
CA ILE A 69 3.60 -6.52 4.00
C ILE A 69 4.65 -7.62 4.16
N ILE A 70 5.02 -8.27 3.05
CA ILE A 70 6.03 -9.34 3.04
C ILE A 70 7.40 -8.79 3.46
N ALA A 71 7.83 -7.68 2.85
CA ALA A 71 9.17 -7.16 3.05
C ALA A 71 9.41 -6.61 4.46
N THR A 72 8.37 -6.16 5.16
CA THR A 72 8.49 -5.60 6.51
C THR A 72 8.04 -6.54 7.62
N GLY A 73 7.56 -7.74 7.28
CA GLY A 73 7.00 -8.66 8.27
C GLY A 73 5.75 -8.09 8.94
N PHE A 74 4.96 -7.29 8.21
CA PHE A 74 3.72 -6.72 8.74
C PHE A 74 2.69 -7.80 9.02
N GLU A 75 1.72 -7.53 9.89
CA GLU A 75 0.67 -8.48 10.27
C GLU A 75 0.00 -9.13 9.04
N GLY A 76 -0.12 -10.47 9.06
CA GLY A 76 -0.68 -11.27 7.97
C GLY A 76 0.34 -11.69 6.91
N GLN A 77 1.62 -11.30 7.03
CA GLN A 77 2.72 -11.71 6.14
C GLN A 77 2.85 -13.24 6.01
N GLU A 78 2.55 -13.99 7.06
CA GLU A 78 2.58 -15.45 7.10
C GLU A 78 1.64 -16.11 6.07
N HIS A 79 0.56 -15.42 5.67
CA HIS A 79 -0.38 -15.93 4.67
C HIS A 79 0.18 -15.95 3.25
N PHE A 80 1.27 -15.22 3.00
CA PHE A 80 1.86 -15.07 1.66
C PHE A 80 3.12 -15.92 1.44
N GLN A 81 3.61 -16.61 2.47
CA GLN A 81 4.76 -17.54 2.37
C GLN A 81 6.00 -16.89 1.70
N GLY A 82 6.22 -15.60 1.92
CA GLY A 82 7.35 -14.86 1.35
C GLY A 82 7.25 -14.56 -0.15
N ARG A 83 6.11 -14.78 -0.80
CA ARG A 83 5.90 -14.49 -2.23
C ARG A 83 4.61 -13.71 -2.48
N LEU A 84 4.53 -13.04 -3.62
CA LEU A 84 3.28 -12.42 -4.05
C LEU A 84 2.24 -13.50 -4.37
N PRO A 85 0.97 -13.31 -3.97
CA PRO A 85 -0.09 -14.19 -4.39
C PRO A 85 -0.42 -13.97 -5.87
N THR A 86 -0.80 -15.05 -6.55
CA THR A 86 -1.30 -15.00 -7.91
C THR A 86 -2.67 -14.31 -7.98
N ILE A 87 -3.11 -13.94 -9.18
CA ILE A 87 -4.47 -13.41 -9.39
C ILE A 87 -5.55 -14.35 -8.84
N PHE A 88 -5.37 -15.66 -9.01
CA PHE A 88 -6.34 -16.66 -8.54
C PHE A 88 -6.37 -16.75 -7.02
N GLU A 89 -5.21 -16.69 -6.36
CA GLU A 89 -5.14 -16.65 -4.90
C GLU A 89 -5.75 -15.37 -4.33
N ILE A 90 -5.57 -14.23 -5.00
CA ILE A 90 -6.25 -12.99 -4.62
C ILE A 90 -7.77 -13.13 -4.75
N GLN A 91 -8.27 -13.75 -5.83
CA GLN A 91 -9.71 -14.05 -5.97
C GLN A 91 -10.20 -14.92 -4.81
N ASP A 92 -9.44 -15.95 -4.43
CA ASP A 92 -9.79 -16.82 -3.32
C ASP A 92 -9.78 -16.09 -1.97
N PHE A 93 -8.80 -15.22 -1.71
CA PHE A 93 -8.77 -14.41 -0.49
C PHE A 93 -9.99 -13.49 -0.38
N ILE A 94 -10.37 -12.83 -1.47
CA ILE A 94 -11.56 -11.97 -1.50
C ILE A 94 -12.83 -12.80 -1.26
N GLU A 95 -12.96 -13.94 -1.94
CA GLU A 95 -14.13 -14.81 -1.75
C GLU A 95 -14.20 -15.37 -0.32
N ASN A 96 -13.07 -15.77 0.26
CA ASN A 96 -13.01 -16.24 1.64
C ASN A 96 -13.33 -15.13 2.65
N ALA A 97 -12.97 -13.87 2.36
CA ALA A 97 -13.37 -12.72 3.17
C ALA A 97 -14.90 -12.53 3.14
N TRP A 98 -15.52 -12.69 1.96
CA TRP A 98 -16.97 -12.70 1.82
C TRP A 98 -17.62 -13.84 2.61
N ASP A 99 -17.05 -15.05 2.60
CA ASP A 99 -17.54 -16.18 3.39
C ASP A 99 -17.44 -15.92 4.91
N ARG A 100 -16.56 -15.01 5.34
CA ARG A 100 -16.37 -14.59 6.74
C ARG A 100 -17.17 -13.34 7.13
N GLY A 101 -18.04 -12.84 6.26
CA GLY A 101 -18.90 -11.69 6.56
C GLY A 101 -18.31 -10.31 6.22
N ILE A 102 -17.10 -10.25 5.66
CA ILE A 102 -16.48 -9.00 5.22
C ILE A 102 -17.01 -8.66 3.84
N ASN A 103 -17.59 -7.48 3.62
CA ASN A 103 -18.09 -7.01 2.33
C ASN A 103 -18.90 -8.07 1.51
N VAL A 104 -19.81 -8.79 2.16
CA VAL A 104 -20.58 -9.89 1.53
C VAL A 104 -21.36 -9.46 0.28
N GLN A 105 -21.72 -8.18 0.21
CA GLN A 105 -22.45 -7.59 -0.91
C GLN A 105 -21.67 -7.69 -2.23
N GLY A 106 -20.33 -7.62 -2.18
CA GLY A 106 -19.48 -7.78 -3.36
C GLY A 106 -19.71 -9.12 -4.07
N ARG A 107 -19.99 -10.21 -3.32
CA ARG A 107 -20.34 -11.51 -3.93
C ARG A 107 -21.67 -11.45 -4.68
N VAL A 108 -22.67 -10.75 -4.14
CA VAL A 108 -24.00 -10.61 -4.74
C VAL A 108 -23.93 -9.79 -6.02
N GLU A 109 -23.23 -8.65 -5.98
CA GLU A 109 -23.11 -7.73 -7.12
C GLU A 109 -22.32 -8.34 -8.28
N THR A 110 -21.28 -9.10 -7.95
CA THR A 110 -20.43 -9.70 -8.97
C THR A 110 -20.93 -11.08 -9.40
N GLY A 111 -21.64 -11.82 -8.55
CA GLY A 111 -21.91 -13.25 -8.75
C GLY A 111 -20.66 -14.12 -8.58
N GLY A 112 -19.73 -13.71 -7.71
CA GLY A 112 -18.44 -14.37 -7.49
C GLY A 112 -17.36 -13.95 -8.51
N ILE A 113 -16.08 -14.04 -8.13
CA ILE A 113 -14.96 -13.59 -8.97
C ILE A 113 -13.97 -14.69 -9.33
N ARG A 114 -14.02 -15.86 -8.68
CA ARG A 114 -13.14 -17.00 -8.98
C ARG A 114 -13.14 -17.38 -10.46
N GLY A 115 -11.95 -17.41 -11.06
CA GLY A 115 -11.76 -17.80 -12.47
C GLY A 115 -12.39 -16.81 -13.47
N THR A 116 -12.81 -15.63 -13.02
CA THR A 116 -13.41 -14.60 -13.87
C THR A 116 -12.39 -13.53 -14.27
N ARG A 117 -12.82 -12.62 -15.16
CA ARG A 117 -12.07 -11.42 -15.55
C ARG A 117 -12.69 -10.15 -14.94
N LYS A 118 -13.44 -10.29 -13.84
CA LYS A 118 -14.16 -9.18 -13.23
C LYS A 118 -13.16 -8.19 -12.64
N TYR A 119 -13.42 -6.92 -12.91
CA TYR A 119 -12.73 -5.83 -12.25
C TYR A 119 -13.01 -5.91 -10.76
N ILE A 120 -12.02 -5.51 -9.98
CA ILE A 120 -12.14 -5.33 -8.54
C ILE A 120 -11.76 -3.89 -8.22
N GLY A 121 -12.37 -3.35 -7.18
CA GLY A 121 -12.11 -2.01 -6.69
C GLY A 121 -11.74 -2.01 -5.21
N THR A 122 -11.88 -0.84 -4.60
CA THR A 122 -11.61 -0.62 -3.19
C THR A 122 -12.46 -1.52 -2.28
N ALA A 123 -13.68 -1.86 -2.69
CA ALA A 123 -14.56 -2.73 -1.92
C ALA A 123 -13.99 -4.15 -1.78
N GLU A 124 -13.45 -4.75 -2.84
CA GLU A 124 -12.79 -6.05 -2.77
C GLU A 124 -11.44 -5.99 -2.05
N ALA A 125 -10.72 -4.87 -2.20
CA ALA A 125 -9.46 -4.65 -1.47
C ALA A 125 -9.64 -4.66 0.06
N GLN A 126 -10.86 -4.48 0.58
CA GLN A 126 -11.16 -4.61 2.01
C GLN A 126 -10.84 -5.99 2.60
N ALA A 127 -10.68 -7.01 1.77
CA ALA A 127 -10.17 -8.31 2.19
C ALA A 127 -8.73 -8.26 2.74
N PHE A 128 -7.97 -7.20 2.42
CA PHE A 128 -6.55 -7.05 2.75
C PHE A 128 -6.24 -5.85 3.63
N CYS A 129 -7.03 -4.77 3.55
CA CYS A 129 -6.80 -3.57 4.34
C CYS A 129 -8.10 -2.80 4.62
N THR A 130 -8.08 -1.93 5.62
CA THR A 130 -9.19 -0.99 5.85
C THR A 130 -9.28 0.01 4.70
N ALA A 131 -10.48 0.35 4.28
CA ALA A 131 -10.73 1.34 3.23
C ALA A 131 -11.60 2.50 3.74
N GLN A 132 -11.32 3.71 3.26
CA GLN A 132 -12.10 4.92 3.50
C GLN A 132 -12.64 5.45 2.17
N ALA A 133 -13.93 5.79 2.14
CA ALA A 133 -14.57 6.38 0.97
C ALA A 133 -14.70 7.89 1.13
N PHE A 134 -14.46 8.62 0.04
CA PHE A 134 -14.61 10.08 -0.05
C PHE A 134 -15.67 10.38 -1.11
N SER A 135 -16.76 11.03 -0.70
CA SER A 135 -17.88 11.34 -1.58
C SER A 135 -18.59 12.61 -1.13
N ASP A 136 -18.38 13.68 -1.89
CA ASP A 136 -19.03 14.97 -1.71
C ASP A 136 -19.81 15.40 -2.95
N LYS A 137 -20.91 16.12 -2.73
CA LYS A 137 -21.80 16.59 -3.79
C LYS A 137 -21.20 17.72 -4.62
N LYS A 138 -20.23 18.45 -4.05
CA LYS A 138 -19.59 19.60 -4.70
C LYS A 138 -18.28 19.15 -5.34
N ALA A 139 -18.09 19.54 -6.60
CA ALA A 139 -16.87 19.26 -7.34
C ALA A 139 -15.63 19.78 -6.59
N GLY A 140 -14.59 18.95 -6.52
CA GLY A 140 -13.31 19.27 -5.89
C GLY A 140 -13.22 18.97 -4.38
N GLU A 141 -14.33 18.89 -3.65
CA GLU A 141 -14.26 18.66 -2.19
C GLU A 141 -13.81 17.24 -1.83
N SER A 142 -14.26 16.23 -2.57
CA SER A 142 -13.79 14.85 -2.38
C SER A 142 -12.29 14.72 -2.60
N GLU A 143 -11.74 15.41 -3.61
CA GLU A 143 -10.32 15.39 -3.93
C GLU A 143 -9.49 16.08 -2.85
N ALA A 144 -9.94 17.26 -2.40
CA ALA A 144 -9.27 17.99 -1.33
C ALA A 144 -9.20 17.16 -0.04
N ARG A 145 -10.32 16.53 0.37
CA ARG A 145 -10.35 15.67 1.56
C ARG A 145 -9.51 14.41 1.41
N LEU A 146 -9.48 13.83 0.20
CA LEU A 146 -8.61 12.69 -0.10
C LEU A 146 -7.14 13.08 0.07
N LEU A 147 -6.72 14.21 -0.49
CA LEU A 147 -5.34 14.69 -0.39
C LEU A 147 -4.97 15.04 1.06
N GLU A 148 -5.86 15.68 1.80
CA GLU A 148 -5.68 15.99 3.23
C GLU A 148 -5.57 14.69 4.06
N ALA A 149 -6.40 13.69 3.80
CA ALA A 149 -6.33 12.39 4.47
C ALA A 149 -5.03 11.65 4.13
N ILE A 150 -4.57 11.69 2.88
CA ILE A 150 -3.28 11.12 2.46
C ILE A 150 -2.13 11.83 3.16
N GLU A 151 -2.13 13.16 3.19
CA GLU A 151 -1.10 13.93 3.87
C GLU A 151 -1.08 13.61 5.37
N THR A 152 -2.24 13.62 6.03
CA THR A 152 -2.37 13.25 7.44
C THR A 152 -1.87 11.83 7.71
N TYR A 153 -2.21 10.88 6.83
CA TYR A 153 -1.72 9.50 6.92
C TYR A 153 -0.19 9.44 6.90
N PHE A 154 0.46 10.23 6.05
CA PHE A 154 1.92 10.27 5.99
C PHE A 154 2.58 11.12 7.08
N GLN A 155 1.88 12.12 7.64
CA GLN A 155 2.38 12.98 8.70
C GLN A 155 2.36 12.32 10.10
N THR A 156 1.41 11.44 10.37
CA THR A 156 1.15 10.89 11.73
C THR A 156 2.17 9.85 12.22
N VAL A 157 3.36 9.78 11.62
CA VAL A 157 4.38 8.75 11.91
C VAL A 157 5.43 9.29 12.88
N LEU A 158 5.36 8.84 14.13
CA LEU A 158 6.29 9.23 15.19
C LEU A 158 7.76 8.92 14.86
N TRP A 159 8.48 10.00 14.58
CA TRP A 159 9.90 10.25 14.75
C TRP A 159 10.55 9.65 16.02
N ARG A 160 11.69 8.96 15.88
CA ARG A 160 12.84 9.02 16.82
C ARG A 160 14.18 8.82 16.12
N PRO A 161 15.09 9.81 16.10
CA PRO A 161 16.51 9.61 15.91
C PRO A 161 17.11 9.16 17.23
N ILE A 162 17.95 8.12 17.19
CA ILE A 162 18.94 7.92 18.24
C ILE A 162 20.00 9.00 18.01
N VAL A 163 19.88 10.12 18.71
CA VAL A 163 21.03 10.96 19.02
C VAL A 163 21.59 10.40 20.32
N GLY A 164 22.84 9.93 20.29
CA GLY A 164 23.47 9.31 21.45
C GLY A 164 23.53 10.25 22.65
N GLY A 165 23.38 9.67 23.84
CA GLY A 165 23.91 10.24 25.08
C GLY A 165 22.90 10.65 26.15
N ILE A 166 22.86 9.83 27.21
CA ILE A 166 22.70 10.17 28.63
C ILE A 166 21.26 10.45 29.15
N ASN A 167 20.81 9.48 29.97
CA ASN A 167 19.89 9.54 31.13
C ASN A 167 18.67 10.48 31.06
N THR A 168 17.46 9.89 31.07
CA THR A 168 16.58 9.89 32.26
C THR A 168 15.31 9.05 31.98
N SER A 169 14.95 8.25 32.95
CA SER A 169 13.76 7.41 33.05
C SER A 169 12.48 8.25 33.13
N VAL A 170 11.45 7.90 32.36
CA VAL A 170 10.05 8.08 32.79
C VAL A 170 9.24 6.91 32.26
N ASP A 171 8.75 6.10 33.20
CA ASP A 171 7.85 4.97 32.99
C ASP A 171 6.46 5.47 32.55
N PHE A 172 5.89 4.78 31.55
CA PHE A 172 4.45 4.76 31.32
C PHE A 172 4.02 3.29 31.31
N GLU A 173 3.56 2.84 32.48
CA GLU A 173 2.96 1.52 32.70
C GLU A 173 1.68 1.36 31.85
N ASN A 174 1.83 0.73 30.69
CA ASN A 174 1.07 -0.44 30.23
C ASN A 174 1.33 -0.65 28.73
N THR A 175 2.58 -1.00 28.44
CA THR A 175 3.07 -1.35 27.11
C THR A 175 3.00 -2.86 26.91
N ASN A 176 2.03 -3.31 26.14
CA ASN A 176 2.19 -4.45 25.25
C ASN A 176 1.76 -4.02 23.85
N PHE A 177 2.51 -3.08 23.29
CA PHE A 177 2.53 -2.83 21.85
C PHE A 177 3.89 -3.29 21.34
N SER A 178 3.95 -4.56 20.93
CA SER A 178 5.07 -5.07 20.16
C SER A 178 5.16 -4.26 18.87
N GLY A 179 6.28 -3.56 18.71
CA GLY A 179 6.52 -2.64 17.61
C GLY A 179 6.27 -3.27 16.25
N SER A 180 5.44 -2.62 15.45
CA SER A 180 5.49 -2.75 14.00
C SER A 180 5.98 -1.42 13.46
N THR A 181 7.22 -1.42 12.98
CA THR A 181 7.76 -0.36 12.13
C THR A 181 6.87 -0.28 10.89
N LYS A 182 6.07 0.77 10.80
CA LYS A 182 5.38 1.18 9.57
C LYS A 182 6.35 1.95 8.66
N PRO A 183 6.08 2.02 7.35
CA PRO A 183 7.11 2.21 6.35
C PRO A 183 7.37 3.67 6.01
N ILE A 184 8.30 4.38 6.65
CA ILE A 184 8.61 5.74 6.19
C ILE A 184 10.08 6.12 6.40
N ALA A 185 10.64 6.78 5.37
CA ALA A 185 11.71 7.76 5.48
C ALA A 185 11.17 9.13 5.01
N GLN A 186 11.24 10.15 5.88
CA GLN A 186 10.89 11.54 5.54
C GLN A 186 12.11 12.21 4.86
N ILE A 187 11.89 12.94 3.77
CA ILE A 187 12.92 13.79 3.16
C ILE A 187 12.56 15.23 3.51
N VAL A 188 13.29 15.81 4.45
CA VAL A 188 13.24 17.25 4.74
C VAL A 188 14.44 17.87 4.03
N SER A 189 14.18 18.79 3.10
CA SER A 189 15.25 19.66 2.56
C SER A 189 15.70 20.61 3.67
N PRO A 190 17.01 20.82 3.89
CA PRO A 190 17.48 21.88 4.76
C PRO A 190 17.15 23.22 4.09
N GLN A 191 16.23 23.98 4.67
CA GLN A 191 16.25 25.43 4.47
C GLN A 191 17.18 26.00 5.52
N GLU A 192 18.26 26.60 5.03
CA GLU A 192 19.35 27.21 5.77
C GLU A 192 18.87 28.28 6.76
N SER A 193 19.46 28.20 7.95
CA SER A 193 19.87 29.25 8.88
C SER A 193 19.10 30.59 8.92
N GLU A 194 18.67 30.91 10.14
CA GLU A 194 18.71 32.26 10.69
C GLU A 194 19.91 33.06 10.14
N SER A 195 19.64 34.18 9.49
CA SER A 195 20.50 35.35 9.58
C SER A 195 19.69 36.46 10.24
N ALA A 196 19.67 36.43 11.56
CA ALA A 196 19.61 37.64 12.35
C ALA A 196 20.90 38.42 12.09
N LEU A 197 20.78 39.60 11.48
CA LEU A 197 21.47 40.85 11.79
C LEU A 197 20.83 41.98 10.97
#